data_AF-A0A966GND6-F1
#
_entry.id   AF-A0A966GND6-F1
#
_cell.length_a   1.000
_cell.length_b   1.000
_cell.length_c   1.000
_cell.angle_alpha   90.00
_cell.angle_beta   90.00
_cell.angle_gamma   90.00
#
_symmetry.space_group_name_H-M   'P 1'
#
loop_
_entity.id
_entity.type
_entity.pdbx_description
1 polymer ?
#
loop_
_entity_poly.entity_id
_entity_poly.type
_entity_poly.pdbx_seq_one_letter_code
_entity_poly.pdbx_strand_id
1 'polypeptide(L)'
;MNIIQDALNSTDPEEVDYRSRPRPVILLLLDGFGVAPVNEGNAFSQIKTPTINKLINDYPVALLSSLSGSVNQRYLNLGTANNDEEINTDSSETFLSLSSVLADKNLKQLKITESSRFAALTSFFNGLKEDKLPLEEWQIVSSTLKNGKSLSRGLLTKKIFSELLNHLNEIRPNDLIIVSAPGIDLAARTGDMEAVRQEIALVDKFLKKITDKVIEKNACLLISSVFGNAEKMLDLGMEINDNGPTKNPLALIFVSSDFQGLRVGKTDVMDSDLSSLLVSGSLIDIAPTILEIMGLEKPASMKGKSLAGNLL
;
A
#
# COMPACT_ATOMS: atom_id res chain seq x y z
N MET A 1 38.98 19.54 -34.76
CA MET A 1 38.48 20.17 -33.53
C MET A 1 37.29 19.32 -33.10
N ASN A 2 37.55 18.34 -32.22
CA ASN A 2 36.66 17.24 -31.88
C ASN A 2 35.62 17.68 -30.85
N ILE A 3 34.36 17.79 -31.28
CA ILE A 3 33.21 18.03 -30.38
C ILE A 3 32.96 16.81 -29.45
N ILE A 4 33.59 15.66 -29.74
CA ILE A 4 33.49 14.43 -28.94
C ILE A 4 34.46 14.43 -27.75
N GLN A 5 35.50 15.28 -27.73
CA GLN A 5 36.47 15.28 -26.63
C GLN A 5 36.01 16.12 -25.42
N ASP A 6 35.13 17.10 -25.63
CA ASP A 6 34.66 18.01 -24.58
C ASP A 6 33.55 17.40 -23.71
N ALA A 7 32.96 16.27 -24.12
CA ALA A 7 31.96 15.52 -23.35
C ALA A 7 32.56 14.56 -22.31
N LEU A 8 33.90 14.45 -22.23
CA LEU A 8 34.59 13.55 -21.29
C LEU A 8 35.20 14.27 -20.07
N ASN A 9 34.96 15.59 -19.92
CA ASN A 9 35.52 16.40 -18.84
C ASN A 9 34.47 17.22 -18.05
N SER A 10 33.18 16.86 -18.05
CA SER A 10 32.22 17.46 -17.12
C SER A 10 32.34 16.79 -15.75
N THR A 11 33.10 17.41 -14.85
CA THR A 11 33.09 17.12 -13.41
C THR A 11 31.98 17.90 -12.72
N ASP A 12 30.74 17.76 -13.18
CA ASP A 12 29.58 18.34 -12.51
C ASP A 12 28.95 17.25 -11.61
N PRO A 13 28.95 17.40 -10.27
CA PRO A 13 28.44 16.38 -9.34
C PRO A 13 26.92 16.10 -9.44
N GLU A 14 26.19 16.78 -10.33
CA GLU A 14 24.73 16.73 -10.44
C GLU A 14 24.18 16.16 -11.75
N GLU A 15 25.00 15.59 -12.65
CA GLU A 15 24.47 14.72 -13.71
C GLU A 15 24.21 13.30 -13.15
N VAL A 16 23.17 13.20 -12.31
CA VAL A 16 22.60 11.91 -11.95
C VAL A 16 22.05 11.27 -13.23
N ASP A 17 22.64 10.16 -13.67
CA ASP A 17 22.19 9.40 -14.84
C ASP A 17 20.69 9.08 -14.75
N TYR A 18 19.90 9.89 -15.48
CA TYR A 18 18.44 9.82 -15.50
C TYR A 18 17.90 8.50 -16.10
N ARG A 19 18.74 7.70 -16.76
CA ARG A 19 18.35 6.42 -17.38
C ARG A 19 18.53 5.21 -16.46
N SER A 20 19.07 5.40 -15.27
CA SER A 20 19.47 4.32 -14.36
C SER A 20 18.51 4.04 -13.19
N ARG A 21 17.44 4.83 -13.02
CA ARG A 21 16.50 4.65 -11.90
C ARG A 21 15.45 3.57 -12.21
N PRO A 22 15.04 2.81 -11.19
CA PRO A 22 13.95 1.87 -11.32
C PRO A 22 12.62 2.59 -11.61
N ARG A 23 11.66 1.85 -12.17
CA ARG A 23 10.27 2.33 -12.31
C ARG A 23 9.73 2.73 -10.94
N PRO A 24 9.12 3.92 -10.77
CA PRO A 24 8.51 4.31 -9.50
C PRO A 24 7.38 3.35 -9.09
N VAL A 25 7.35 2.98 -7.81
CA VAL A 25 6.31 2.13 -7.23
C VAL A 25 5.57 2.88 -6.13
N ILE A 26 4.25 2.77 -6.13
CA ILE A 26 3.38 3.30 -5.08
C ILE A 26 2.69 2.13 -4.40
N LEU A 27 2.86 1.99 -3.08
CA LEU A 27 2.07 1.07 -2.26
C LEU A 27 1.00 1.87 -1.51
N LEU A 28 -0.26 1.69 -1.90
CA LEU A 28 -1.41 2.32 -1.26
C LEU A 28 -2.14 1.31 -0.37
N LEU A 29 -2.01 1.49 0.95
CA LEU A 29 -2.66 0.69 1.98
C LEU A 29 -3.97 1.34 2.42
N LEU A 30 -5.08 0.76 1.97
CA LEU A 30 -6.45 1.11 2.36
C LEU A 30 -6.80 0.33 3.64
N ASP A 31 -6.25 0.74 4.77
CA ASP A 31 -6.48 0.14 6.10
C ASP A 31 -7.99 -0.05 6.37
N GLY A 32 -8.42 -1.30 6.58
CA GLY A 32 -9.82 -1.69 6.75
C GLY A 32 -10.51 -2.24 5.49
N PHE A 33 -9.79 -2.36 4.37
CA PHE A 33 -10.26 -3.02 3.16
C PHE A 33 -9.89 -4.52 3.16
N GLY A 34 -10.80 -5.36 3.65
CA GLY A 34 -10.72 -6.82 3.53
C GLY A 34 -11.70 -7.36 2.49
N VAL A 35 -11.61 -8.66 2.25
CA VAL A 35 -12.44 -9.41 1.31
C VAL A 35 -13.30 -10.40 2.08
N ALA A 36 -14.61 -10.30 1.90
CA ALA A 36 -15.59 -11.26 2.40
C ALA A 36 -16.71 -11.46 1.37
N PRO A 37 -17.44 -12.58 1.43
CA PRO A 37 -18.61 -12.79 0.58
C PRO A 37 -19.65 -11.66 0.72
N VAL A 38 -20.48 -11.50 -0.30
CA VAL A 38 -21.59 -10.53 -0.31
C VAL A 38 -22.58 -10.84 0.82
N ASN A 39 -22.83 -9.87 1.70
CA ASN A 39 -23.80 -9.95 2.78
C ASN A 39 -24.12 -8.57 3.39
N GLU A 40 -25.14 -8.49 4.25
CA GLU A 40 -25.59 -7.25 4.90
C GLU A 40 -24.64 -6.68 5.99
N GLY A 41 -23.61 -7.41 6.37
CA GLY A 41 -22.49 -6.92 7.18
C GLY A 41 -21.32 -6.39 6.36
N ASN A 42 -21.28 -6.65 5.06
CA ASN A 42 -20.19 -6.24 4.18
C ASN A 42 -20.49 -4.89 3.53
N ALA A 43 -19.83 -3.82 4.01
CA ALA A 43 -20.07 -2.46 3.52
C ALA A 43 -19.70 -2.27 2.04
N PHE A 44 -18.67 -2.98 1.55
CA PHE A 44 -18.30 -2.94 0.13
C PHE A 44 -19.38 -3.53 -0.77
N SER A 45 -20.14 -4.51 -0.29
CA SER A 45 -21.25 -5.09 -1.04
C SER A 45 -22.51 -4.21 -1.05
N GLN A 46 -22.58 -3.20 -0.18
CA GLN A 46 -23.74 -2.32 -0.02
C GLN A 46 -23.60 -0.96 -0.72
N ILE A 47 -22.54 -0.77 -1.49
CA ILE A 47 -22.31 0.47 -2.22
C ILE A 47 -21.68 0.21 -3.58
N LYS A 48 -21.95 1.11 -4.54
CA LYS A 48 -21.33 1.06 -5.85
C LYS A 48 -19.90 1.61 -5.77
N THR A 49 -18.94 0.78 -6.19
CA THR A 49 -17.52 1.11 -6.28
C THR A 49 -17.04 0.92 -7.72
N PRO A 50 -17.49 1.77 -8.67
CA PRO A 50 -17.22 1.56 -10.10
C PRO A 50 -15.74 1.57 -10.42
N THR A 51 -14.93 2.34 -9.68
CA THR A 51 -13.48 2.38 -9.91
C THR A 51 -12.83 1.12 -9.38
N ILE A 52 -13.11 0.71 -8.14
CA ILE A 52 -12.56 -0.52 -7.55
C ILE A 52 -12.94 -1.72 -8.42
N ASN A 53 -14.20 -1.84 -8.84
CA ASN A 53 -14.67 -2.94 -9.67
C ASN A 53 -13.95 -2.95 -11.02
N LYS A 54 -13.78 -1.79 -11.66
CA LYS A 54 -13.00 -1.68 -12.89
C LYS A 54 -11.55 -2.14 -12.65
N LEU A 55 -10.90 -1.71 -11.57
CA LEU A 55 -9.54 -2.11 -11.27
C LEU A 55 -9.43 -3.63 -11.07
N ILE A 56 -10.37 -4.24 -10.37
CA ILE A 56 -10.41 -5.69 -10.15
C ILE A 56 -10.56 -6.46 -11.47
N ASN A 57 -11.37 -5.96 -12.42
CA ASN A 57 -11.62 -6.65 -13.68
C ASN A 57 -10.52 -6.41 -14.73
N ASP A 58 -9.96 -5.19 -14.76
CA ASP A 58 -9.04 -4.76 -15.81
C ASP A 58 -7.58 -5.07 -15.48
N TYR A 59 -7.25 -5.32 -14.21
CA TYR A 59 -5.87 -5.49 -13.76
C TYR A 59 -5.66 -6.80 -12.99
N PRO A 60 -4.41 -7.27 -12.86
CA PRO A 60 -4.11 -8.44 -12.06
C PRO A 60 -4.44 -8.21 -10.58
N VAL A 61 -5.04 -9.22 -9.96
CA VAL A 61 -5.34 -9.24 -8.54
C VAL A 61 -4.86 -10.54 -7.93
N ALA A 62 -4.13 -10.45 -6.82
CA ALA A 62 -3.82 -11.57 -5.94
C ALA A 62 -4.64 -11.46 -4.65
N LEU A 63 -5.01 -12.59 -4.07
CA LEU A 63 -5.65 -12.62 -2.76
C LEU A 63 -4.64 -13.06 -1.70
N LEU A 64 -4.49 -12.25 -0.66
CA LEU A 64 -3.52 -12.47 0.41
C LEU A 64 -4.22 -12.97 1.67
N SER A 65 -3.60 -13.90 2.39
CA SER A 65 -3.96 -14.14 3.79
C SER A 65 -3.57 -12.92 4.61
N SER A 66 -4.46 -12.52 5.53
CA SER A 66 -4.10 -11.56 6.56
C SER A 66 -3.30 -12.26 7.67
N LEU A 67 -2.40 -11.51 8.30
CA LEU A 67 -1.63 -12.00 9.44
C LEU A 67 -2.37 -11.76 10.75
N SER A 68 -1.98 -12.51 11.77
CA SER A 68 -2.42 -12.27 13.14
C SER A 68 -1.63 -11.11 13.76
N GLY A 69 -1.84 -10.84 15.05
CA GLY A 69 -1.10 -9.79 15.75
C GLY A 69 -1.68 -8.38 15.58
N SER A 70 -0.99 -7.43 16.22
CA SER A 70 -1.34 -6.01 16.23
C SER A 70 -1.16 -5.38 14.85
N VAL A 71 -1.76 -4.21 14.62
CA VAL A 71 -1.54 -3.47 13.37
C VAL A 71 -0.04 -3.19 13.16
N ASN A 72 0.66 -2.76 14.20
CA ASN A 72 2.10 -2.50 14.14
C ASN A 72 2.90 -3.74 13.73
N GLN A 73 2.54 -4.91 14.27
CA GLN A 73 3.17 -6.17 13.90
C GLN A 73 2.99 -6.46 12.40
N ARG A 74 1.77 -6.28 11.87
CA ARG A 74 1.51 -6.49 10.44
C ARG A 74 2.35 -5.57 9.54
N TYR A 75 2.52 -4.29 9.91
CA TYR A 75 3.41 -3.39 9.19
C TYR A 75 4.89 -3.82 9.25
N LEU A 76 5.32 -4.35 10.40
CA LEU A 76 6.65 -4.93 10.58
C LEU A 76 6.85 -6.17 9.69
N ASN A 77 5.89 -7.10 9.66
CA ASN A 77 5.91 -8.27 8.79
C ASN A 77 5.98 -7.86 7.31
N LEU A 78 5.16 -6.88 6.90
CA LEU A 78 5.15 -6.35 5.53
C LEU A 78 6.53 -5.79 5.18
N GLY A 79 7.04 -4.86 5.99
CA GLY A 79 8.28 -4.14 5.69
C GLY A 79 9.52 -5.02 5.70
N THR A 80 9.55 -6.04 6.55
CA THR A 80 10.68 -6.99 6.68
C THR A 80 10.52 -8.25 5.83
N ALA A 81 9.32 -8.48 5.28
CA ALA A 81 8.95 -9.71 4.57
C ALA A 81 9.11 -10.99 5.40
N ASN A 82 8.87 -10.91 6.71
CA ASN A 82 9.03 -12.01 7.67
C ASN A 82 7.77 -12.24 8.50
N ASN A 83 7.51 -13.50 8.84
CA ASN A 83 6.40 -13.89 9.71
C ASN A 83 6.75 -13.69 11.19
N ASP A 84 5.75 -13.74 12.06
CA ASP A 84 5.91 -13.56 13.52
C ASP A 84 6.90 -14.57 14.14
N GLU A 85 6.97 -15.80 13.60
CA GLU A 85 7.92 -16.83 14.07
C GLU A 85 9.40 -16.41 13.89
N GLU A 86 9.68 -15.52 12.94
CA GLU A 86 11.04 -15.05 12.65
C GLU A 86 11.35 -13.70 13.30
N ILE A 87 10.34 -13.04 13.87
CA ILE A 87 10.47 -11.71 14.46
C ILE A 87 10.26 -11.83 15.96
N ASN A 88 11.37 -11.89 16.70
CA ASN A 88 11.33 -11.79 18.15
C ASN A 88 11.34 -10.32 18.58
N THR A 89 10.18 -9.70 18.76
CA THR A 89 10.06 -8.29 19.19
C THR A 89 10.55 -8.03 20.61
N ASP A 90 10.75 -9.07 21.42
CA ASP A 90 11.31 -8.93 22.78
C ASP A 90 12.84 -8.82 22.76
N SER A 91 13.46 -9.08 21.61
CA SER A 91 14.87 -8.77 21.37
C SER A 91 15.00 -7.32 20.93
N SER A 92 16.02 -6.61 21.43
CA SER A 92 16.38 -5.25 20.97
C SER A 92 17.03 -5.26 19.57
N GLU A 93 16.73 -6.26 18.76
CA GLU A 93 17.30 -6.44 17.43
C GLU A 93 16.48 -5.67 16.38
N THR A 94 17.19 -5.10 15.40
CA THR A 94 16.56 -4.49 14.23
C THR A 94 16.64 -5.44 13.06
N PHE A 95 15.64 -5.39 12.19
CA PHE A 95 15.50 -6.29 11.05
C PHE A 95 15.79 -5.56 9.74
N LEU A 96 16.34 -6.27 8.76
CA LEU A 96 16.46 -5.73 7.41
C LEU A 96 15.04 -5.54 6.83
N SER A 97 14.75 -4.31 6.40
CA SER A 97 13.48 -3.93 5.80
C SER A 97 13.63 -3.51 4.34
N LEU A 98 12.51 -3.49 3.61
CA LEU A 98 12.42 -2.92 2.26
C LEU A 98 13.02 -1.51 2.21
N SER A 99 12.67 -0.66 3.17
CA SER A 99 13.20 0.69 3.26
C SER A 99 14.72 0.74 3.47
N SER A 100 15.30 -0.24 4.17
CA SER A 100 16.76 -0.36 4.31
C SER A 100 17.41 -0.74 2.98
N VAL A 101 16.83 -1.70 2.24
CA VAL A 101 17.33 -2.12 0.92
C VAL A 101 17.32 -0.94 -0.06
N LEU A 102 16.27 -0.12 -0.06
CA LEU A 102 16.19 1.07 -0.92
C LEU A 102 17.21 2.14 -0.52
N ALA A 103 17.40 2.37 0.78
CA ALA A 103 18.39 3.32 1.27
C ALA A 103 19.82 2.92 0.85
N ASP A 104 20.16 1.63 0.95
CA ASP A 104 21.47 1.10 0.53
C ASP A 104 21.72 1.25 -0.99
N LYS A 105 20.65 1.34 -1.77
CA LYS A 105 20.69 1.59 -3.24
C LYS A 105 20.56 3.07 -3.59
N ASN A 106 20.59 3.98 -2.62
CA ASN A 106 20.41 5.42 -2.81
C ASN A 106 19.10 5.80 -3.50
N LEU A 107 18.02 5.05 -3.22
CA LEU A 107 16.70 5.29 -3.77
C LEU A 107 15.87 6.17 -2.83
N LYS A 108 15.19 7.16 -3.41
CA LYS A 108 14.33 8.08 -2.66
C LYS A 108 13.04 7.38 -2.30
N GLN A 109 12.63 7.51 -1.05
CA GLN A 109 11.41 6.89 -0.55
C GLN A 109 10.57 7.91 0.23
N LEU A 110 9.25 7.83 0.11
CA LEU A 110 8.31 8.71 0.78
C LEU A 110 7.25 7.88 1.50
N LYS A 111 6.96 8.25 2.74
CA LYS A 111 5.88 7.67 3.53
C LYS A 111 4.86 8.73 3.87
N ILE A 112 3.60 8.49 3.48
CA ILE A 112 2.48 9.38 3.76
C ILE A 112 1.52 8.66 4.69
N THR A 113 1.23 9.24 5.84
CA THR A 113 0.29 8.66 6.79
C THR A 113 -0.29 9.74 7.69
N GLU A 114 -1.23 9.35 8.55
CA GLU A 114 -1.67 10.17 9.67
C GLU A 114 -1.01 9.74 11.00
N SER A 115 -1.19 10.56 12.03
CA SER A 115 -0.49 10.44 13.31
C SER A 115 -0.64 9.09 14.02
N SER A 116 -1.82 8.44 14.00
CA SER A 116 -2.03 7.16 14.71
C SER A 116 -1.35 5.96 14.03
N ARG A 117 -1.06 6.08 12.72
CA ARG A 117 -0.34 5.08 11.93
C ARG A 117 1.15 5.41 11.74
N PHE A 118 1.63 6.51 12.32
CA PHE A 118 3.00 6.97 12.13
C PHE A 118 4.02 5.90 12.52
N ALA A 119 4.01 5.42 13.76
CA ALA A 119 4.96 4.42 14.23
C ALA A 119 4.89 3.12 13.40
N ALA A 120 3.69 2.70 13.01
CA ALA A 120 3.46 1.51 12.19
C ALA A 120 4.19 1.62 10.85
N LEU A 121 3.99 2.73 10.12
CA LEU A 121 4.58 2.94 8.81
C LEU A 121 6.07 3.36 8.86
N THR A 122 6.55 3.91 9.97
CA THR A 122 7.96 4.27 10.14
C THR A 122 8.73 3.17 10.85
N SER A 123 8.80 3.19 12.18
CA SER A 123 9.66 2.30 12.96
C SER A 123 9.38 0.82 12.71
N PHE A 124 8.11 0.40 12.79
CA PHE A 124 7.75 -1.01 12.59
C PHE A 124 8.04 -1.46 11.16
N PHE A 125 7.53 -0.77 10.14
CA PHE A 125 7.84 -1.07 8.75
C PHE A 125 9.36 -1.08 8.46
N ASN A 126 10.12 -0.19 9.11
CA ASN A 126 11.57 -0.10 8.95
C ASN A 126 12.34 -1.22 9.67
N GLY A 127 11.67 -2.19 10.29
CA GLY A 127 12.33 -3.28 11.01
C GLY A 127 12.76 -2.86 12.41
N LEU A 128 11.91 -2.11 13.11
CA LEU A 128 12.14 -1.55 14.45
C LEU A 128 13.26 -0.49 14.53
N LYS A 129 13.61 0.12 13.39
CA LYS A 129 14.54 1.27 13.35
C LYS A 129 13.79 2.57 13.60
N GLU A 130 14.11 3.24 14.70
CA GLU A 130 13.45 4.50 15.08
C GLU A 130 13.90 5.70 14.24
N ASP A 131 15.18 5.72 13.86
CA ASP A 131 15.73 6.78 13.04
C ASP A 131 15.29 6.68 11.59
N LYS A 132 15.13 7.85 10.97
CA LYS A 132 14.86 7.99 9.55
C LYS A 132 16.05 7.47 8.74
N LEU A 133 15.77 6.66 7.72
CA LEU A 133 16.79 6.11 6.84
C LEU A 133 17.28 7.15 5.81
N PRO A 134 18.49 6.99 5.24
CA PRO A 134 18.95 7.84 4.15
C PRO A 134 17.92 7.93 3.01
N LEU A 135 17.70 9.16 2.51
CA LEU A 135 16.75 9.47 1.42
C LEU A 135 15.29 9.08 1.71
N GLU A 136 14.95 8.88 2.98
CA GLU A 136 13.58 8.65 3.43
C GLU A 136 12.90 9.96 3.85
N GLU A 137 11.71 10.19 3.33
CA GLU A 137 10.86 11.32 3.68
C GLU A 137 9.58 10.83 4.34
N TRP A 138 9.12 11.57 5.36
CA TRP A 138 7.93 11.24 6.14
C TRP A 138 6.99 12.43 6.10
N GLN A 139 5.77 12.20 5.64
CA GLN A 139 4.74 13.20 5.55
C GLN A 139 3.55 12.78 6.43
N ILE A 140 3.37 13.53 7.52
CA ILE A 140 2.38 13.23 8.55
C ILE A 140 1.21 14.20 8.41
N VAL A 141 0.05 13.68 8.01
CA VAL A 141 -1.19 14.44 8.00
C VAL A 141 -1.77 14.44 9.41
N SER A 142 -1.74 15.60 10.08
CA SER A 142 -2.32 15.74 11.42
C SER A 142 -3.81 15.38 11.41
N SER A 143 -4.21 14.53 12.36
CA SER A 143 -5.60 14.19 12.67
C SER A 143 -6.28 15.24 13.56
N THR A 144 -5.55 16.25 14.03
CA THR A 144 -6.05 17.39 14.78
C THR A 144 -5.82 18.72 14.03
N LEU A 145 -6.82 19.60 14.11
CA LEU A 145 -6.74 20.98 13.61
C LEU A 145 -5.96 21.85 14.59
N LYS A 146 -5.48 23.01 14.12
CA LYS A 146 -4.74 24.00 14.96
C LYS A 146 -5.51 24.45 16.22
N ASN A 147 -6.83 24.30 16.23
CA ASN A 147 -7.71 24.64 17.37
C ASN A 147 -8.01 23.45 18.29
N GLY A 148 -7.30 22.33 18.15
CA GLY A 148 -7.46 21.13 18.97
C GLY A 148 -8.62 20.20 18.58
N LYS A 149 -9.47 20.58 17.62
CA LYS A 149 -10.57 19.71 17.15
C LYS A 149 -10.03 18.60 16.23
N SER A 150 -10.56 17.39 16.39
CA SER A 150 -10.25 16.27 15.49
C SER A 150 -10.80 16.56 14.07
N LEU A 151 -10.01 16.20 13.04
CA LEU A 151 -10.48 16.25 11.66
C LEU A 151 -11.57 15.21 11.43
N SER A 152 -12.53 15.53 10.56
CA SER A 152 -13.42 14.50 10.06
C SER A 152 -12.63 13.48 9.23
N ARG A 153 -13.04 12.20 9.29
CA ARG A 153 -12.42 11.08 8.59
C ARG A 153 -12.26 11.34 7.09
N GLY A 154 -13.35 11.73 6.43
CA GLY A 154 -13.29 12.09 5.01
C GLY A 154 -12.39 13.28 4.67
N LEU A 155 -12.15 14.23 5.61
CA LEU A 155 -11.16 15.29 5.38
C LEU A 155 -9.73 14.77 5.53
N LEU A 156 -9.49 13.85 6.47
CA LEU A 156 -8.20 13.19 6.64
C LEU A 156 -7.81 12.41 5.38
N THR A 157 -8.71 11.55 4.88
CA THR A 157 -8.52 10.79 3.63
C THR A 157 -8.27 11.70 2.44
N LYS A 158 -9.05 12.78 2.30
CA LYS A 158 -8.82 13.80 1.25
C LYS A 158 -7.41 14.39 1.33
N LYS A 159 -6.93 14.73 2.53
CA LYS A 159 -5.60 15.30 2.70
C LYS A 159 -4.50 14.31 2.36
N ILE A 160 -4.58 13.06 2.84
CA ILE A 160 -3.62 12.00 2.54
C ILE A 160 -3.52 11.77 1.02
N PHE A 161 -4.66 11.64 0.34
CA PHE A 161 -4.67 11.40 -1.11
C PHE A 161 -4.29 12.61 -1.94
N SER A 162 -4.64 13.83 -1.50
CA SER A 162 -4.14 15.06 -2.14
C SER A 162 -2.62 15.15 -2.01
N GLU A 163 -2.05 14.75 -0.87
CA GLU A 163 -0.61 14.73 -0.66
C GLU A 163 0.11 13.75 -1.57
N LEU A 164 -0.45 12.54 -1.74
CA LEU A 164 0.04 11.58 -2.74
C LEU A 164 -0.01 12.17 -4.15
N LEU A 165 -1.13 12.77 -4.54
CA LEU A 165 -1.29 13.39 -5.87
C LEU A 165 -0.30 14.54 -6.08
N ASN A 166 0.00 15.33 -5.06
CA ASN A 166 0.99 16.41 -5.14
C ASN A 166 2.38 15.86 -5.46
N HIS A 167 2.84 14.82 -4.74
CA HIS A 167 4.14 14.20 -5.00
C HIS A 167 4.18 13.48 -6.37
N LEU A 168 3.08 12.85 -6.78
CA LEU A 168 2.98 12.27 -8.13
C LEU A 168 3.01 13.33 -9.24
N ASN A 169 2.66 14.58 -8.96
CA ASN A 169 2.75 15.68 -9.94
C ASN A 169 4.19 16.20 -10.11
N GLU A 170 5.10 15.92 -9.17
CA GLU A 170 6.48 16.34 -9.29
C GLU A 170 7.13 15.80 -10.57
N ILE A 171 8.13 16.53 -11.07
CA ILE A 171 8.88 16.15 -12.27
C ILE A 171 9.58 14.81 -12.04
N ARG A 172 10.11 14.61 -10.82
CA ARG A 172 10.85 13.42 -10.43
C ARG A 172 10.29 12.90 -9.08
N PRO A 173 9.22 12.08 -9.09
CA PRO A 173 8.71 11.49 -7.86
C PRO A 173 9.75 10.56 -7.20
N ASN A 174 9.50 10.23 -5.93
CA ASN A 174 10.25 9.21 -5.19
C ASN A 174 10.18 7.86 -5.91
N ASP A 175 11.22 7.03 -5.74
CA ASP A 175 11.28 5.69 -6.33
C ASP A 175 10.26 4.75 -5.68
N LEU A 176 10.01 4.93 -4.38
CA LEU A 176 8.96 4.25 -3.64
C LEU A 176 8.12 5.26 -2.84
N ILE A 177 6.80 5.21 -3.00
CA ILE A 177 5.87 5.95 -2.14
C ILE A 177 4.98 4.94 -1.42
N ILE A 178 4.93 5.01 -0.09
CA ILE A 178 4.05 4.16 0.71
C ILE A 178 3.02 5.05 1.41
N VAL A 179 1.75 4.74 1.22
CA VAL A 179 0.64 5.52 1.79
C VAL A 179 -0.20 4.62 2.67
N SER A 180 -0.32 4.99 3.94
CA SER A 180 -1.29 4.39 4.88
C SER A 180 -2.52 5.30 4.98
N ALA A 181 -3.67 4.80 4.53
CA ALA A 181 -4.93 5.53 4.51
C ALA A 181 -6.00 4.84 5.38
N PRO A 182 -6.08 5.17 6.68
CA PRO A 182 -6.96 4.51 7.64
C PRO A 182 -8.41 4.98 7.62
N GLY A 183 -8.84 5.72 6.60
CA GLY A 183 -10.20 6.29 6.54
C GLY A 183 -11.28 5.23 6.73
N ILE A 184 -11.16 4.10 6.01
CA ILE A 184 -12.14 3.00 6.04
C ILE A 184 -12.17 2.34 7.42
N ASP A 185 -11.02 1.95 8.00
CA ASP A 185 -10.93 1.42 9.37
C ASP A 185 -11.53 2.39 10.41
N LEU A 186 -11.15 3.67 10.34
CA LEU A 186 -11.64 4.68 11.29
C LEU A 186 -13.15 4.91 11.17
N ALA A 187 -13.73 4.75 9.97
CA ALA A 187 -15.17 4.78 9.78
C ALA A 187 -15.82 3.52 10.34
N ALA A 188 -15.27 2.33 10.05
CA ALA A 188 -15.83 1.05 10.47
C ALA A 188 -15.87 0.89 12.00
N ARG A 189 -14.85 1.39 12.70
CA ARG A 189 -14.81 1.42 14.18
C ARG A 189 -15.98 2.14 14.84
N THR A 190 -16.70 3.01 14.11
CA THR A 190 -17.88 3.70 14.63
C THR A 190 -19.13 2.82 14.65
N GLY A 191 -19.16 1.74 13.87
CA GLY A 191 -20.35 0.93 13.63
C GLY A 191 -21.41 1.61 12.76
N ASP A 192 -21.15 2.79 12.22
CA ASP A 192 -22.05 3.50 11.32
C ASP A 192 -21.82 3.07 9.86
N MET A 193 -22.67 2.15 9.39
CA MET A 193 -22.64 1.62 8.03
C MET A 193 -22.75 2.73 6.97
N GLU A 194 -23.51 3.79 7.21
CA GLU A 194 -23.63 4.90 6.25
C GLU A 194 -22.33 5.73 6.22
N ALA A 195 -21.72 5.99 7.37
CA ALA A 195 -20.42 6.66 7.41
C ALA A 195 -19.34 5.85 6.68
N VAL A 196 -19.35 4.52 6.80
CA VAL A 196 -18.42 3.64 6.07
C VAL A 196 -18.67 3.67 4.57
N ARG A 197 -19.93 3.58 4.14
CA ARG A 197 -20.31 3.70 2.72
C ARG A 197 -19.83 5.04 2.13
N GLN A 198 -20.04 6.16 2.83
CA GLN A 198 -19.54 7.47 2.39
C GLN A 198 -18.01 7.52 2.25
N GLU A 199 -17.29 6.88 3.17
CA GLU A 199 -15.83 6.82 3.13
C GLU A 199 -15.34 5.94 1.97
N ILE A 200 -15.97 4.78 1.73
CA ILE A 200 -15.66 3.92 0.57
C ILE A 200 -15.89 4.65 -0.75
N ALA A 201 -17.01 5.37 -0.90
CA ALA A 201 -17.28 6.18 -2.09
C ALA A 201 -16.25 7.30 -2.29
N LEU A 202 -15.78 7.91 -1.19
CA LEU A 202 -14.71 8.91 -1.25
C LEU A 202 -13.40 8.28 -1.75
N VAL A 203 -13.04 7.11 -1.23
CA VAL A 203 -11.85 6.37 -1.64
C VAL A 203 -11.94 5.99 -3.12
N ASP A 204 -13.05 5.39 -3.57
CA ASP A 204 -13.27 5.03 -4.98
C ASP A 204 -13.04 6.21 -5.94
N LYS A 205 -13.59 7.39 -5.58
CA LYS A 205 -13.42 8.61 -6.37
C LYS A 205 -11.95 9.06 -6.47
N PHE A 206 -11.17 8.90 -5.40
CA PHE A 206 -9.74 9.25 -5.41
C PHE A 206 -8.89 8.20 -6.10
N LEU A 207 -9.21 6.91 -5.97
CA LEU A 207 -8.54 5.83 -6.68
C LEU A 207 -8.55 6.08 -8.19
N LYS A 208 -9.63 6.63 -8.73
CA LYS A 208 -9.68 6.99 -10.15
C LYS A 208 -8.58 8.02 -10.49
N LYS A 209 -8.49 9.10 -9.72
CA LYS A 209 -7.51 10.17 -9.93
C LYS A 209 -6.08 9.68 -9.75
N ILE A 210 -5.84 8.87 -8.72
CA ILE A 210 -4.53 8.30 -8.42
C ILE A 210 -4.11 7.36 -9.56
N THR A 211 -5.00 6.48 -10.00
CA THR A 211 -4.74 5.55 -11.11
C THR A 211 -4.42 6.29 -12.40
N ASP A 212 -5.25 7.27 -12.78
CA ASP A 212 -5.02 8.10 -13.97
C ASP A 212 -3.62 8.73 -13.93
N LYS A 213 -3.20 9.23 -12.75
CA LYS A 213 -1.90 9.87 -12.56
C LYS A 213 -0.72 8.90 -12.57
N VAL A 214 -0.88 7.72 -11.98
CA VAL A 214 0.15 6.66 -11.97
C VAL A 214 0.43 6.19 -13.38
N ILE A 215 -0.61 5.98 -14.19
CA ILE A 215 -0.50 5.59 -15.60
C ILE A 215 0.20 6.70 -16.40
N GLU A 216 -0.19 7.98 -16.20
CA GLU A 216 0.47 9.13 -16.85
C GLU A 216 1.98 9.17 -16.57
N LYS A 217 2.40 8.78 -15.36
CA LYS A 217 3.79 8.79 -14.92
C LYS A 217 4.57 7.50 -15.24
N ASN A 218 3.96 6.56 -15.96
CA ASN A 218 4.52 5.23 -16.23
C ASN A 218 5.02 4.53 -14.94
N ALA A 219 4.31 4.75 -13.83
CA ALA A 219 4.61 4.15 -12.53
C ALA A 219 3.75 2.90 -12.30
N CYS A 220 4.07 2.15 -11.26
CA CYS A 220 3.27 1.01 -10.80
C CYS A 220 2.60 1.34 -9.47
N LEU A 221 1.29 1.10 -9.36
CA LEU A 221 0.52 1.22 -8.13
C LEU A 221 0.09 -0.15 -7.66
N LEU A 222 0.46 -0.48 -6.43
CA LEU A 222 -0.06 -1.61 -5.68
C LEU A 222 -1.11 -1.10 -4.69
N ILE A 223 -2.34 -1.59 -4.80
CA ILE A 223 -3.42 -1.27 -3.86
C ILE A 223 -3.66 -2.50 -2.98
N SER A 224 -3.56 -2.33 -1.68
CA SER A 224 -3.78 -3.41 -0.72
C SER A 224 -4.28 -2.87 0.62
N SER A 225 -4.28 -3.71 1.63
CA SER A 225 -4.47 -3.35 3.04
C SER A 225 -3.56 -4.20 3.91
N VAL A 226 -3.42 -3.86 5.18
CA VAL A 226 -2.77 -4.73 6.18
C VAL A 226 -3.79 -5.56 6.98
N PHE A 227 -5.07 -5.16 6.98
CA PHE A 227 -6.16 -5.84 7.68
C PHE A 227 -7.53 -5.42 7.12
N GLY A 228 -8.53 -6.30 7.25
CA GLY A 228 -9.93 -5.97 6.95
C GLY A 228 -10.66 -5.32 8.13
N ASN A 229 -11.79 -4.70 7.88
CA ASN A 229 -12.74 -4.20 8.89
C ASN A 229 -14.12 -3.99 8.26
N ALA A 230 -14.19 -3.16 7.21
CA ALA A 230 -15.46 -2.75 6.61
C ALA A 230 -16.20 -3.87 5.85
N GLU A 231 -15.54 -4.99 5.56
CA GLU A 231 -16.17 -6.16 4.95
C GLU A 231 -16.95 -7.04 5.96
N LYS A 232 -16.80 -6.79 7.27
CA LYS A 232 -17.50 -7.51 8.33
C LYS A 232 -17.93 -6.57 9.47
N MET A 233 -18.89 -5.70 9.20
CA MET A 233 -19.45 -4.78 10.18
C MET A 233 -20.55 -5.37 11.07
N LEU A 234 -21.08 -6.54 10.70
CA LEU A 234 -22.12 -7.25 11.42
C LEU A 234 -21.70 -8.72 11.58
N ASP A 235 -21.75 -9.23 12.80
CA ASP A 235 -21.65 -10.67 13.04
C ASP A 235 -23.02 -11.31 12.83
N LEU A 236 -23.22 -11.94 11.67
CA LEU A 236 -24.50 -12.56 11.29
C LEU A 236 -24.92 -13.71 12.23
N GLY A 237 -23.98 -14.34 12.95
CA GLY A 237 -24.32 -15.42 13.88
C GLY A 237 -24.88 -14.90 15.21
N MET A 238 -24.45 -13.71 15.62
CA MET A 238 -24.82 -13.09 16.90
C MET A 238 -25.76 -11.89 16.75
N GLU A 239 -25.96 -11.40 15.51
CA GLU A 239 -26.70 -10.17 15.18
C GLU A 239 -26.17 -8.93 15.95
N ILE A 240 -24.85 -8.88 16.19
CA ILE A 240 -24.19 -7.75 16.86
C ILE A 240 -23.22 -7.06 15.91
N ASN A 241 -23.06 -5.75 16.09
CA ASN A 241 -22.06 -4.97 15.35
C ASN A 241 -20.64 -5.48 15.70
N ASP A 242 -19.86 -5.77 14.66
CA ASP A 242 -18.45 -6.11 14.76
C ASP A 242 -17.64 -5.00 14.10
N ASN A 243 -17.00 -4.16 14.91
CA ASN A 243 -16.35 -2.92 14.44
C ASN A 243 -14.82 -3.00 14.51
N GLY A 244 -14.28 -4.21 14.69
CA GLY A 244 -12.87 -4.48 14.90
C GLY A 244 -12.15 -4.92 13.62
N PRO A 245 -10.81 -4.81 13.58
CA PRO A 245 -10.03 -5.40 12.50
C PRO A 245 -10.25 -6.91 12.40
N THR A 246 -10.41 -7.39 11.18
CA THR A 246 -10.59 -8.81 10.87
C THR A 246 -9.26 -9.45 10.46
N LYS A 247 -9.32 -10.77 10.26
CA LYS A 247 -8.28 -11.57 9.60
C LYS A 247 -8.74 -12.09 8.23
N ASN A 248 -9.77 -11.48 7.66
CA ASN A 248 -10.26 -11.85 6.34
C ASN A 248 -9.17 -11.61 5.29
N PRO A 249 -9.22 -12.33 4.16
CA PRO A 249 -8.27 -12.14 3.07
C PRO A 249 -8.23 -10.69 2.58
N LEU A 250 -7.10 -10.30 1.98
CA LEU A 250 -6.83 -8.95 1.51
C LEU A 250 -6.56 -8.98 0.01
N ALA A 251 -7.05 -8.00 -0.73
CA ALA A 251 -6.76 -7.88 -2.15
C ALA A 251 -5.39 -7.22 -2.34
N LEU A 252 -4.60 -7.67 -3.32
CA LEU A 252 -3.44 -6.96 -3.85
C LEU A 252 -3.68 -6.73 -5.35
N ILE A 253 -3.99 -5.49 -5.71
CA ILE A 253 -4.29 -5.07 -7.09
C ILE A 253 -3.06 -4.41 -7.70
N PHE A 254 -2.68 -4.82 -8.91
CA PHE A 254 -1.49 -4.36 -9.63
C PHE A 254 -1.87 -3.42 -10.76
N VAL A 255 -1.56 -2.13 -10.65
CA VAL A 255 -2.02 -1.11 -11.61
C VAL A 255 -0.84 -0.42 -12.27
N SER A 256 -0.64 -0.71 -13.56
CA SER A 256 0.29 -0.01 -14.44
C SER A 256 -0.13 -0.21 -15.91
N SER A 257 0.36 0.64 -16.81
CA SER A 257 0.00 0.60 -18.24
C SER A 257 0.24 -0.76 -18.91
N ASP A 258 1.32 -1.44 -18.53
CA ASP A 258 1.76 -2.75 -19.02
C ASP A 258 1.01 -3.93 -18.39
N PHE A 259 0.34 -3.74 -17.26
CA PHE A 259 -0.41 -4.81 -16.58
C PHE A 259 -1.87 -4.88 -16.97
N GLN A 260 -2.40 -3.89 -17.70
CA GLN A 260 -3.81 -3.88 -18.08
C GLN A 260 -4.16 -5.10 -18.96
N GLY A 261 -5.21 -5.83 -18.59
CA GLY A 261 -5.66 -7.05 -19.26
C GLY A 261 -4.89 -8.31 -18.86
N LEU A 262 -3.81 -8.20 -18.07
CA LEU A 262 -3.09 -9.35 -17.53
C LEU A 262 -3.82 -9.95 -16.32
N ARG A 263 -3.39 -11.14 -15.92
CA ARG A 263 -3.95 -11.90 -14.79
C ARG A 263 -2.83 -12.50 -13.95
N VAL A 264 -3.08 -12.60 -12.65
CA VAL A 264 -2.24 -13.35 -11.71
C VAL A 264 -2.98 -14.64 -11.36
N GLY A 265 -2.30 -15.79 -11.50
CA GLY A 265 -2.90 -17.09 -11.24
C GLY A 265 -3.76 -17.63 -12.39
N LYS A 266 -4.64 -18.59 -12.09
CA LYS A 266 -5.45 -19.34 -13.08
C LYS A 266 -6.95 -19.05 -13.00
N THR A 267 -7.38 -18.27 -12.02
CA THR A 267 -8.81 -18.06 -11.71
C THR A 267 -9.19 -16.63 -12.07
N ASP A 268 -10.18 -16.46 -12.94
CA ASP A 268 -10.75 -15.16 -13.22
C ASP A 268 -11.63 -14.69 -12.07
N VAL A 269 -11.60 -13.39 -11.79
CA VAL A 269 -12.57 -12.77 -10.88
C VAL A 269 -13.90 -12.70 -11.62
N MET A 270 -14.91 -13.43 -11.14
CA MET A 270 -16.26 -13.36 -11.68
C MET A 270 -17.00 -12.19 -11.03
N ASP A 271 -17.62 -11.33 -11.85
CA ASP A 271 -18.46 -10.21 -11.40
C ASP A 271 -17.80 -9.26 -10.38
N SER A 272 -16.47 -9.10 -10.42
CA SER A 272 -15.67 -8.34 -9.43
C SER A 272 -15.73 -8.90 -7.99
N ASP A 273 -16.21 -10.12 -7.80
CA ASP A 273 -16.27 -10.78 -6.49
C ASP A 273 -14.95 -11.46 -6.15
N LEU A 274 -14.12 -10.75 -5.37
CA LEU A 274 -12.84 -11.24 -4.88
C LEU A 274 -12.95 -12.42 -3.93
N SER A 275 -14.11 -12.66 -3.30
CA SER A 275 -14.28 -13.77 -2.35
C SER A 275 -14.29 -15.15 -3.03
N SER A 276 -14.45 -15.16 -4.36
CA SER A 276 -14.33 -16.36 -5.20
C SER A 276 -12.87 -16.78 -5.47
N LEU A 277 -11.91 -15.88 -5.25
CA LEU A 277 -10.50 -16.19 -5.46
C LEU A 277 -9.93 -17.04 -4.33
N LEU A 278 -8.99 -17.92 -4.69
CA LEU A 278 -8.17 -18.62 -3.71
C LEU A 278 -7.05 -17.73 -3.23
N VAL A 279 -6.74 -17.81 -1.92
CA VAL A 279 -5.57 -17.16 -1.35
C VAL A 279 -4.30 -17.68 -2.03
N SER A 280 -3.51 -16.77 -2.60
CA SER A 280 -2.32 -17.05 -3.39
C SER A 280 -1.03 -16.52 -2.75
N GLY A 281 -1.13 -15.76 -1.66
CA GLY A 281 0.01 -15.18 -0.95
C GLY A 281 -0.40 -14.66 0.42
N SER A 282 0.43 -13.80 0.99
CA SER A 282 0.29 -13.23 2.32
C SER A 282 0.90 -11.82 2.37
N LEU A 283 0.78 -11.14 3.50
CA LEU A 283 1.29 -9.77 3.64
C LEU A 283 2.82 -9.65 3.45
N ILE A 284 3.57 -10.68 3.85
CA ILE A 284 5.05 -10.68 3.74
C ILE A 284 5.54 -10.73 2.29
N ASP A 285 4.67 -11.08 1.35
CA ASP A 285 4.98 -11.23 -0.06
C ASP A 285 5.00 -9.87 -0.80
N ILE A 286 4.45 -8.80 -0.21
CA ILE A 286 4.37 -7.47 -0.81
C ILE A 286 5.75 -6.83 -1.00
N ALA A 287 6.61 -6.82 0.03
CA ALA A 287 7.94 -6.20 -0.08
C ALA A 287 8.83 -6.86 -1.16
N PRO A 288 8.93 -8.20 -1.23
CA PRO A 288 9.58 -8.90 -2.35
C PRO A 288 8.99 -8.56 -3.72
N THR A 289 7.66 -8.43 -3.79
CA THR A 289 6.96 -8.03 -5.03
C THR A 289 7.38 -6.64 -5.48
N ILE A 290 7.49 -5.68 -4.55
CA ILE A 290 7.97 -4.32 -4.87
C ILE A 290 9.41 -4.37 -5.38
N LEU A 291 10.30 -5.12 -4.72
CA LEU A 291 11.69 -5.26 -5.18
C LEU A 291 11.77 -5.82 -6.60
N GLU A 292 10.99 -6.85 -6.93
CA GLU A 292 10.98 -7.43 -8.27
C GLU A 292 10.47 -6.43 -9.33
N ILE A 293 9.38 -5.70 -9.04
CA ILE A 293 8.86 -4.64 -9.92
C ILE A 293 9.88 -3.54 -10.17
N MET A 294 10.74 -3.25 -9.18
CA MET A 294 11.82 -2.28 -9.27
C MET A 294 13.10 -2.87 -9.91
N GLY A 295 13.13 -4.16 -10.24
CA GLY A 295 14.32 -4.83 -10.78
C GLY A 295 15.45 -4.97 -9.76
N LEU A 296 15.14 -5.00 -8.47
CA LEU A 296 16.10 -5.13 -7.36
C LEU A 296 16.14 -6.57 -6.84
N GLU A 297 17.32 -7.02 -6.43
CA GLU A 297 17.50 -8.34 -5.84
C GLU A 297 16.84 -8.42 -4.46
N LYS A 298 16.07 -9.49 -4.23
CA LYS A 298 15.47 -9.80 -2.94
C LYS A 298 16.54 -10.36 -1.97
N PRO A 299 16.78 -9.75 -0.81
CA PRO A 299 17.68 -10.30 0.21
C PRO A 299 17.24 -11.69 0.70
N ALA A 300 18.21 -12.54 1.07
CA ALA A 300 17.96 -13.89 1.59
C ALA A 300 17.22 -13.90 2.95
N SER A 301 17.29 -12.80 3.71
CA SER A 301 16.56 -12.63 4.96
C SER A 301 15.06 -12.39 4.75
N MET A 302 14.61 -11.99 3.55
CA MET A 302 13.19 -11.80 3.24
C MET A 302 12.55 -13.13 2.82
N LYS A 303 11.71 -13.72 3.68
CA LYS A 303 11.08 -15.02 3.41
C LYS A 303 9.91 -14.96 2.45
N GLY A 304 9.24 -13.82 2.38
CA GLY A 304 8.18 -13.60 1.40
C GLY A 304 8.66 -13.89 -0.03
N LYS A 305 7.73 -14.24 -0.90
CA LYS A 305 7.94 -14.51 -2.31
C LYS A 305 7.17 -13.48 -3.11
N SER A 306 7.77 -12.99 -4.18
CA SER A 306 7.08 -12.06 -5.04
C SER A 306 5.85 -12.69 -5.69
N LEU A 307 4.80 -11.88 -5.83
CA LEU A 307 3.54 -12.20 -6.47
C LEU A 307 3.44 -11.60 -7.88
N ALA A 308 4.46 -10.86 -8.33
CA ALA A 308 4.51 -10.32 -9.68
C ALA A 308 4.62 -11.45 -10.71
N GLY A 309 5.40 -12.50 -10.44
CA GLY A 309 5.43 -13.73 -11.24
C GLY A 309 5.62 -13.45 -12.74
N ASN A 310 4.67 -13.91 -13.57
CA ASN A 310 4.70 -13.74 -15.03
C ASN A 310 4.26 -12.33 -15.52
N LEU A 311 4.03 -11.37 -14.63
CA LEU A 311 3.67 -10.01 -15.03
C LEU A 311 4.86 -9.24 -15.63
N LEU A 312 6.08 -9.65 -15.30
CA LEU A 312 7.36 -9.05 -15.68
C LEU A 312 8.14 -9.99 -16.61
#